data_AF-A0AAN6H7D2-F1
#
_entry.id   AF-A0AAN6H7D2-F1
#
_cell.length_a   1.000
_cell.length_b   1.000
_cell.length_c   1.000
_cell.angle_alpha   90.00
_cell.angle_beta   90.00
_cell.angle_gamma   90.00
#
_symmetry.space_group_name_H-M   'P 1'
#
loop_
_entity.id
_entity.type
_entity.pdbx_description
1 polymer ?
#
loop_
_entity_poly.entity_id
_entity_poly.type
_entity_poly.pdbx_seq_one_letter_code
_entity_poly.pdbx_strand_id
1 'polypeptide(L)'
;EGGSYGIDAALNYYSQWLTQSVGEYPSPIWSDLRQRHGSPVFRHYHNMGYTLPAMFALLEKNASGTLYRPEFFERRVSKAVGREFVQVKPVARFADGVELGYHVGTRGNGVDRARWPEDLGTEIVA
;
A
#
# COMPACT_ATOMS: atom_id res chain seq x y z
N GLU A 1 -17.65 -24.42 12.00
CA GLU A 1 -16.52 -24.86 11.17
C GLU A 1 -16.90 -24.62 9.71
N GLY A 2 -16.31 -23.62 9.08
CA GLY A 2 -16.77 -23.15 7.77
C GLY A 2 -15.93 -21.97 7.30
N GLY A 3 -14.64 -22.23 7.07
CA GLY A 3 -13.83 -21.33 6.26
C GLY A 3 -14.36 -21.38 4.83
N SER A 4 -14.58 -20.21 4.23
CA SER A 4 -15.06 -20.11 2.85
C SER A 4 -14.00 -20.68 1.91
N TYR A 5 -14.19 -21.93 1.49
CA TYR A 5 -13.33 -22.65 0.54
C TYR A 5 -13.03 -21.83 -0.73
N GLY A 6 -13.95 -20.94 -1.14
CA GLY A 6 -13.76 -20.04 -2.27
C GLY A 6 -12.74 -18.92 -2.02
N ILE A 7 -12.66 -18.40 -0.79
CA ILE A 7 -11.65 -17.38 -0.42
C ILE A 7 -10.26 -18.02 -0.41
N ASP A 8 -10.13 -19.21 0.17
CA ASP A 8 -8.86 -19.93 0.21
C ASP A 8 -8.38 -20.31 -1.19
N ALA A 9 -9.30 -20.74 -2.07
CA ALA A 9 -8.97 -21.02 -3.47
C ALA A 9 -8.54 -19.75 -4.22
N ALA A 10 -9.26 -18.63 -4.07
CA ALA A 10 -8.92 -17.37 -4.73
C ALA A 10 -7.56 -16.84 -4.26
N LEU A 11 -7.28 -16.89 -2.96
CA LEU A 11 -5.98 -16.51 -2.40
C LEU A 11 -4.85 -17.41 -2.91
N ASN A 12 -5.09 -18.72 -3.02
CA ASN A 12 -4.11 -19.64 -3.57
C ASN A 12 -3.85 -19.39 -5.07
N TYR A 13 -4.89 -19.18 -5.87
CA TYR A 13 -4.74 -18.80 -7.28
C TYR A 13 -3.98 -17.49 -7.45
N TYR A 14 -4.28 -16.49 -6.64
CA TYR A 14 -3.56 -15.22 -6.67
C TYR A 14 -2.09 -15.39 -6.27
N SER A 15 -1.80 -16.21 -5.26
CA SER A 15 -0.43 -16.51 -4.82
C SER A 15 0.36 -17.28 -5.88
N GLN A 16 -0.28 -18.26 -6.53
CA GLN A 16 0.28 -18.99 -7.66
C GLN A 16 0.57 -18.04 -8.84
N TRP A 17 -0.38 -17.17 -9.18
CA TRP A 17 -0.22 -16.19 -10.25
C TRP A 17 0.92 -15.21 -9.97
N LEU A 18 1.03 -14.67 -8.75
CA LEU A 18 2.15 -13.82 -8.35
C LEU A 18 3.49 -14.55 -8.51
N THR A 19 3.55 -15.80 -8.03
CA THR A 19 4.78 -16.61 -8.10
C THR A 19 5.19 -16.92 -9.54
N GLN A 20 4.22 -17.27 -10.39
CA GLN A 20 4.49 -17.71 -11.77
C GLN A 20 4.65 -16.54 -12.75
N SER A 21 3.94 -15.42 -12.54
CA SER A 21 3.83 -14.33 -13.52
C SER A 21 4.64 -13.10 -13.14
N VAL A 22 4.75 -12.79 -11.85
CA VAL A 22 5.56 -11.65 -11.36
C VAL A 22 6.97 -12.13 -11.00
N GLY A 23 7.06 -13.34 -10.44
CA GLY A 23 8.33 -13.96 -10.08
C GLY A 23 9.07 -13.22 -8.97
N GLU A 24 10.34 -13.58 -8.79
CA GLU A 24 11.25 -12.94 -7.85
C GLU A 24 12.27 -12.10 -8.62
N TYR A 25 12.71 -10.96 -8.05
CA TYR A 25 13.83 -10.23 -8.62
C TYR A 25 15.08 -11.13 -8.72
N PRO A 26 15.93 -10.97 -9.74
CA PRO A 26 17.14 -11.78 -9.88
C PRO A 26 18.03 -11.72 -8.64
N SER A 27 18.73 -12.82 -8.32
CA SER A 27 19.60 -12.89 -7.14
C SER A 27 20.59 -11.72 -6.99
N PRO A 28 21.20 -11.18 -8.07
CA PRO A 28 22.07 -10.01 -7.94
C PRO A 28 21.37 -8.78 -7.35
N ILE A 29 20.09 -8.58 -7.66
CA ILE A 29 19.29 -7.46 -7.13
C ILE A 29 19.06 -7.64 -5.63
N TRP A 30 18.74 -8.86 -5.19
CA TRP A 30 18.57 -9.16 -3.76
C TRP A 30 19.86 -9.04 -2.98
N SER A 31 20.97 -9.55 -3.51
CA SER A 31 22.29 -9.43 -2.88
C SER A 31 22.68 -7.97 -2.69
N ASP A 32 22.52 -7.15 -3.72
CA ASP A 32 22.79 -5.72 -3.67
C ASP A 32 21.86 -5.00 -2.67
N LEU A 33 20.56 -5.27 -2.68
CA LEU A 33 19.61 -4.70 -1.71
C LEU A 33 20.01 -5.06 -0.27
N ARG A 34 20.31 -6.33 0.01
CA ARG A 34 20.70 -6.78 1.35
C ARG A 34 22.01 -6.12 1.79
N GLN A 35 22.97 -5.98 0.89
CA GLN A 35 24.24 -5.32 1.18
C GLN A 35 24.05 -3.84 1.50
N ARG A 36 23.26 -3.12 0.70
CA ARG A 36 22.93 -1.70 0.91
C ARG A 36 22.28 -1.43 2.27
N HIS A 37 21.50 -2.36 2.79
CA HIS A 37 20.80 -2.23 4.06
C HIS A 37 21.48 -2.96 5.24
N GLY A 38 22.73 -3.43 5.07
CA GLY A 38 23.50 -4.07 6.15
C GLY A 38 22.98 -5.45 6.58
N SER A 39 22.14 -6.09 5.76
CA SER A 39 21.65 -7.47 5.95
C SER A 39 21.06 -7.76 7.34
N PRO A 40 19.95 -7.09 7.73
CA PRO A 40 19.32 -7.34 9.03
C PRO A 40 18.86 -8.79 9.16
N VAL A 41 19.06 -9.38 10.35
CA VAL A 41 18.62 -10.74 10.67
C VAL A 41 17.52 -10.67 11.71
N PHE A 42 16.29 -10.95 11.29
CA PHE A 42 15.15 -11.11 12.20
C PHE A 42 14.99 -12.56 12.64
N ARG A 43 14.41 -12.77 13.83
CA ARG A 43 14.12 -14.09 14.38
C ARG A 43 12.61 -14.33 14.36
N HIS A 44 12.21 -15.59 14.36
CA HIS A 44 10.80 -16.00 14.27
C HIS A 44 9.92 -15.45 15.43
N TYR A 45 10.53 -15.09 16.57
CA TYR A 45 9.84 -14.52 17.72
C TYR A 45 9.79 -12.98 17.73
N HIS A 46 10.44 -12.30 16.77
CA HIS A 46 10.33 -10.85 16.65
C HIS A 46 8.96 -10.48 16.07
N ASN A 47 8.15 -9.81 16.88
CA ASN A 47 6.85 -9.31 16.46
C ASN A 47 6.97 -8.00 15.64
N MET A 48 5.84 -7.52 15.11
CA MET A 48 5.81 -6.27 14.33
C MET A 48 6.24 -5.04 15.12
N GLY A 49 6.04 -5.01 16.44
CA GLY A 49 6.51 -3.91 17.30
C GLY A 49 8.03 -3.81 17.35
N TYR A 50 8.74 -4.91 17.10
CA TYR A 50 10.20 -4.93 16.95
C TYR A 50 10.63 -4.73 15.49
N THR A 51 10.02 -5.45 14.55
CA THR A 51 10.50 -5.47 13.16
C THR A 51 10.21 -4.17 12.42
N LEU A 52 9.07 -3.52 12.66
CA LEU A 52 8.71 -2.29 11.95
C LEU A 52 9.66 -1.13 12.28
N PRO A 53 9.93 -0.77 13.55
CA PRO A 53 10.88 0.31 13.84
C PRO A 53 12.28 0.04 13.28
N ALA A 54 12.76 -1.20 13.39
CA ALA A 54 14.05 -1.60 12.85
C ALA A 54 14.12 -1.42 11.32
N MET A 55 13.07 -1.84 10.61
CA MET A 55 13.00 -1.66 9.16
C MET A 55 12.89 -0.19 8.76
N PHE A 56 12.04 0.61 9.42
CA PHE A 56 11.95 2.05 9.12
C PHE A 56 13.28 2.77 9.34
N ALA A 57 14.00 2.45 10.42
CA ALA A 57 15.32 3.03 10.66
C ALA A 57 16.32 2.68 9.55
N LEU A 58 16.29 1.45 9.02
CA LEU A 58 17.16 1.03 7.93
C LEU A 58 16.80 1.68 6.59
N LEU A 59 15.51 1.88 6.32
CA LEU A 59 15.03 2.57 5.12
C LEU A 59 15.35 4.06 5.19
N GLU A 60 15.14 4.70 6.34
CA GLU A 60 15.48 6.09 6.56
C GLU A 60 16.98 6.35 6.35
N LYS A 61 17.82 5.50 6.94
CA LYS A 61 19.27 5.63 6.85
C LYS A 61 19.81 5.44 5.43
N ASN A 62 19.31 4.44 4.70
CA ASN A 62 19.96 3.98 3.47
C ASN A 62 19.17 4.29 2.19
N ALA A 63 17.90 4.68 2.29
CA ALA A 63 17.01 4.83 1.14
C ALA A 63 16.07 6.05 1.19
N SER A 64 16.15 6.90 2.21
CA SER A 64 15.29 8.10 2.36
C SER A 64 15.33 8.99 1.11
N GLY A 65 16.52 9.26 0.58
CA GLY A 65 16.70 10.06 -0.64
C GLY A 65 16.08 9.45 -1.90
N THR A 66 15.76 8.15 -1.90
CA THR A 66 15.03 7.49 -2.98
C THR A 66 13.54 7.38 -2.68
N LEU A 67 13.16 6.96 -1.48
CA LEU A 67 11.76 6.65 -1.11
C LEU A 67 10.91 7.91 -0.90
N TYR A 68 11.49 8.97 -0.34
CA TYR A 68 10.77 10.20 0.01
C TYR A 68 10.99 11.32 -1.00
N ARG A 69 11.29 10.95 -2.25
CA ARG A 69 11.41 11.89 -3.37
C ARG A 69 10.08 12.64 -3.54
N PRO A 70 10.06 13.99 -3.48
CA PRO A 70 8.81 14.75 -3.54
C PRO A 70 7.96 14.46 -4.77
N GLU A 71 8.56 14.10 -5.91
CA GLU A 71 7.81 13.75 -7.13
C GLU A 71 6.94 12.50 -7.02
N PHE A 72 7.19 11.63 -6.04
CA PHE A 72 6.35 10.45 -5.78
C PHE A 72 5.09 10.80 -5.01
N PHE A 73 4.98 12.02 -4.49
CA PHE A 73 3.86 12.43 -3.65
C PHE A 73 3.04 13.53 -4.30
N GLU A 74 1.78 13.58 -3.90
CA GLU A 74 0.87 14.67 -4.22
C GLU A 74 0.10 15.08 -2.97
N ARG A 75 -0.28 16.35 -2.94
CA ARG A 75 -1.17 16.89 -1.92
C ARG A 75 -2.61 16.67 -2.36
N ARG A 76 -3.44 16.19 -1.44
CA ARG A 76 -4.87 16.06 -1.64
C ARG A 76 -5.63 16.67 -0.47
N VAL A 77 -6.78 17.25 -0.78
CA VAL A 77 -7.68 17.82 0.22
C VAL A 77 -8.85 16.88 0.40
N SER A 78 -9.10 16.42 1.63
CA SER A 78 -10.35 15.75 1.98
C SER A 78 -11.36 16.81 2.39
N LYS A 79 -12.46 16.93 1.63
CA LYS A 79 -13.58 17.81 1.99
C LYS A 79 -14.28 17.34 3.26
N ALA A 80 -14.44 16.02 3.42
CA ALA A 80 -15.06 15.41 4.58
C ALA A 80 -14.34 15.72 5.91
N VAL A 81 -13.01 15.85 5.87
CA VAL A 81 -12.18 16.14 7.07
C VAL A 81 -11.72 17.61 7.11
N GLY A 82 -11.87 18.36 6.00
CA GLY A 82 -11.41 19.75 5.88
C GLY A 82 -9.89 19.90 6.02
N ARG A 83 -9.12 18.88 5.61
CA ARG A 83 -7.65 18.83 5.78
C ARG A 83 -6.93 18.44 4.50
N GLU A 84 -5.73 18.99 4.34
CA GLU A 84 -4.77 18.56 3.33
C GLU A 84 -3.90 17.41 3.87
N PHE A 85 -3.63 16.42 3.03
CA PHE A 85 -2.72 15.32 3.32
C PHE A 85 -1.81 15.05 2.12
N VAL A 86 -0.63 14.52 2.40
CA VAL A 86 0.34 14.08 1.40
C VAL A 86 0.14 12.58 1.18
N GLN A 87 0.03 12.16 -0.06
CA GLN A 87 -0.12 10.75 -0.43
C GLN A 87 0.76 10.38 -1.61
N VAL A 88 1.03 9.09 -1.77
CA VAL A 88 1.78 8.55 -2.92
C VAL A 88 0.95 8.68 -4.19
N LYS A 89 1.58 9.17 -5.26
CA LYS A 89 0.97 9.31 -6.58
C LYS A 89 0.71 7.94 -7.22
N PRO A 90 -0.38 7.79 -7.98
CA PRO A 90 -0.58 6.61 -8.81
C PRO A 90 0.58 6.40 -9.79
N VAL A 91 1.11 5.18 -9.85
CA VAL A 91 2.18 4.81 -10.81
C VAL A 91 1.59 4.45 -12.19
N ALA A 92 0.33 3.99 -12.22
CA ALA A 92 -0.35 3.62 -13.45
C ALA A 92 -0.61 4.84 -14.34
N ARG A 93 -0.26 4.72 -15.63
CA ARG A 93 -0.55 5.72 -16.66
C ARG A 93 -1.43 5.07 -17.71
N PHE A 94 -2.55 5.70 -18.03
CA PHE A 94 -3.48 5.23 -19.05
C PHE A 94 -3.28 6.06 -20.32
N ALA A 95 -3.34 5.40 -21.48
CA ALA A 95 -2.92 5.98 -22.75
C ALA A 95 -3.77 7.20 -23.11
N ASP A 96 -5.09 7.17 -22.89
CA ASP A 96 -6.03 8.30 -22.97
C ASP A 96 -7.40 7.93 -22.35
N GLY A 97 -8.20 8.93 -21.96
CA GLY A 97 -9.62 8.76 -21.60
C GLY A 97 -9.93 8.25 -20.18
N VAL A 98 -8.91 8.04 -19.34
CA VAL A 98 -9.09 7.63 -17.94
C VAL A 98 -8.36 8.58 -17.01
N GLU A 99 -9.11 9.39 -16.27
CA GLU A 99 -8.58 10.17 -15.16
C GLU A 99 -8.65 9.34 -13.87
N LEU A 100 -7.50 8.94 -13.35
CA LEU A 100 -7.40 8.27 -12.06
C LEU A 100 -7.70 9.28 -10.94
N GLY A 101 -8.94 9.27 -10.48
CA GLY A 101 -9.40 10.06 -9.35
C GLY A 101 -10.06 9.19 -8.30
N TYR A 102 -10.11 9.71 -7.07
CA TYR A 102 -11.01 9.19 -6.06
C TYR A 102 -12.19 10.13 -6.00
N HIS A 103 -13.38 9.64 -6.37
CA HIS A 103 -14.63 10.41 -6.27
C HIS A 103 -14.99 10.71 -4.81
N VAL A 104 -14.55 9.83 -3.90
CA VAL A 104 -14.75 9.93 -2.46
C VAL A 104 -13.41 10.07 -1.76
N GLY A 105 -13.21 11.16 -1.02
CA GLY A 105 -11.99 11.40 -0.26
C GLY A 105 -11.87 10.56 1.02
N THR A 106 -10.68 10.56 1.64
CA THR A 106 -10.43 9.91 2.93
C THR A 106 -11.39 10.45 4.00
N ARG A 107 -12.07 9.55 4.72
CA ARG A 107 -13.06 9.87 5.74
C ARG A 107 -12.53 9.61 7.14
N GLY A 108 -13.02 10.36 8.13
CA GLY A 108 -12.75 10.08 9.54
C GLY A 108 -13.54 8.86 10.02
N ASN A 109 -13.08 8.22 11.10
CA ASN A 109 -13.83 7.13 11.72
C ASN A 109 -15.22 7.60 12.19
N GLY A 110 -16.26 6.82 11.91
CA GLY A 110 -17.62 7.03 12.44
C GLY A 110 -18.44 8.13 11.75
N VAL A 111 -17.98 8.65 10.61
CA VAL A 111 -18.67 9.73 9.88
C VAL A 111 -19.74 9.18 8.91
N ASP A 112 -19.61 7.92 8.52
CA ASP A 112 -20.46 7.30 7.50
C ASP A 112 -21.70 6.66 8.11
N ARG A 113 -22.82 6.75 7.39
CA ARG A 113 -23.99 5.92 7.71
C ARG A 113 -23.66 4.46 7.49
N ALA A 114 -24.23 3.58 8.33
CA ALA A 114 -24.11 2.13 8.19
C ALA A 114 -24.93 1.57 7.01
N ARG A 115 -24.83 2.19 5.83
CA ARG A 115 -25.43 1.71 4.57
C ARG A 115 -24.51 2.04 3.39
N TRP A 116 -24.56 1.21 2.38
CA TRP A 116 -23.93 1.50 1.09
C TRP A 116 -24.76 2.53 0.31
N PRO A 117 -24.13 3.51 -0.36
CA PRO A 117 -24.83 4.35 -1.31
C PRO A 117 -25.26 3.53 -2.53
N GLU A 118 -26.35 3.97 -3.17
CA GLU A 118 -26.76 3.44 -4.48
C GLU A 118 -25.75 3.84 -5.58
N ASP A 119 -25.09 4.98 -5.40
CA ASP A 119 -23.98 5.46 -6.22
C ASP A 119 -22.68 5.58 -5.39
N LEU A 120 -21.68 4.77 -5.72
CA LEU A 120 -20.37 4.76 -5.04
C LEU A 120 -19.59 6.09 -5.17
N GLY A 121 -19.96 6.97 -6.12
CA GLY A 121 -19.44 8.32 -6.23
C GLY A 121 -20.00 9.31 -5.20
N THR A 122 -21.05 8.92 -4.47
CA THR A 122 -21.74 9.81 -3.53
C THR A 122 -21.10 9.81 -2.14
N GLU A 123 -20.79 11.01 -1.62
CA GLU A 123 -20.41 11.21 -0.23
C GLU A 123 -21.64 11.13 0.70
N ILE A 124 -21.90 9.96 1.29
CA ILE A 124 -22.89 9.81 2.37
C ILE A 124 -22.22 10.10 3.71
N VAL A 125 -22.37 11.34 4.17
CA VAL A 125 -21.98 11.81 5.50
C VAL A 125 -23.22 11.81 6.40
N ALA A 126 -23.08 11.42 7.67
CA ALA A 126 -24.18 11.35 8.63
C ALA A 126 -24.81 12.72 8.93
#